data_AF-A0AAU0VF32-F1
#
_entry.id   AF-A0AAU0VF32-F1
#
_cell.length_a   1.000
_cell.length_b   1.000
_cell.length_c   1.000
_cell.angle_alpha   90.00
_cell.angle_beta   90.00
_cell.angle_gamma   90.00
#
_symmetry.space_group_name_H-M   'P 1'
#
loop_
_entity.id
_entity.type
_entity.pdbx_description
1 polymer ?
#
loop_
_entity_poly.entity_id
_entity_poly.type
_entity_poly.pdbx_seq_one_letter_code
_entity_poly.pdbx_strand_id
1 'polypeptide(L)'
;MALEEFRRRAERVRYLYDQLNLCERGRVWTNERFALGFVGDVGDLAKLVMAEEGARDVPGGRAALEHELADCLWSVLVLADRYDIDLGLAFHRTMTELETAINARLATHPHNARPDEAGTDGHGS
;
A
#
# COMPACT_ATOMS: atom_id res chain seq x y z
N MET A 1 -3.34 11.26 -13.76
CA MET A 1 -4.82 11.24 -13.94
C MET A 1 -5.50 10.52 -12.77
N ALA A 2 -5.28 9.21 -12.56
CA ALA A 2 -5.94 8.44 -11.49
C ALA A 2 -5.60 8.91 -10.06
N LEU A 3 -4.32 9.12 -9.73
CA LEU A 3 -3.92 9.51 -8.37
C LEU A 3 -4.50 10.87 -7.95
N GLU A 4 -4.50 11.82 -8.87
CA GLU A 4 -5.02 13.18 -8.67
C GLU A 4 -6.56 13.16 -8.52
N GLU A 5 -7.25 12.24 -9.19
CA GLU A 5 -8.67 11.98 -8.94
C GLU A 5 -8.92 11.42 -7.54
N PHE A 6 -8.14 10.41 -7.11
CA PHE A 6 -8.26 9.81 -5.79
C PHE A 6 -7.97 10.83 -4.69
N ARG A 7 -6.94 11.66 -4.87
CA ARG A 7 -6.58 12.76 -3.96
C ARG A 7 -7.77 13.72 -3.77
N ARG A 8 -8.34 14.26 -4.85
CA ARG A 8 -9.50 15.17 -4.76
C ARG A 8 -10.71 14.52 -4.09
N ARG A 9 -10.95 13.23 -4.34
CA ARG A 9 -12.03 12.49 -3.67
C ARG A 9 -11.74 12.33 -2.18
N ALA A 10 -10.51 11.98 -1.81
CA ALA A 10 -10.09 11.81 -0.43
C ALA A 10 -10.21 13.12 0.37
N GLU A 11 -9.74 14.24 -0.20
CA GLU A 11 -9.87 15.58 0.38
C GLU A 11 -11.33 15.97 0.63
N ARG A 12 -12.20 15.70 -0.34
CA ARG A 12 -13.64 15.96 -0.21
C ARG A 12 -14.24 15.17 0.95
N VAL A 13 -13.91 13.87 1.06
CA VAL A 13 -14.40 13.02 2.16
C VAL A 13 -13.85 13.49 3.50
N ARG A 14 -12.55 13.82 3.59
CA ARG A 14 -11.95 14.41 4.80
C ARG A 14 -12.65 15.70 5.22
N TYR A 15 -12.95 16.58 4.28
CA TYR A 15 -13.69 17.82 4.57
C TYR A 15 -15.10 17.56 5.14
N LEU A 16 -15.80 16.53 4.64
CA LEU A 16 -17.08 16.11 5.22
C LEU A 16 -16.92 15.56 6.64
N TYR A 17 -15.87 14.77 6.89
CA TYR A 17 -15.53 14.30 8.25
C TYR A 17 -15.19 15.45 9.20
N ASP A 18 -14.46 16.47 8.74
CA ASP A 18 -14.14 17.66 9.54
C ASP A 18 -15.42 18.40 9.93
N GLN A 19 -16.34 18.62 8.99
CA GLN A 19 -17.64 19.24 9.27
C GLN A 19 -18.47 18.41 10.27
N LEU A 20 -18.53 17.09 10.08
CA LEU A 20 -19.25 16.19 10.99
C LEU A 20 -18.66 16.26 12.40
N ASN A 21 -17.33 16.22 12.52
CA ASN A 21 -16.66 16.29 13.81
C ASN A 21 -16.83 17.65 14.49
N LEU A 22 -16.83 18.76 13.74
CA LEU A 22 -17.17 20.07 14.27
C LEU A 22 -18.60 20.12 14.81
N CYS A 23 -19.57 19.55 14.08
CA CYS A 23 -20.97 19.51 14.49
C CYS A 23 -21.19 18.66 15.75
N GLU A 24 -20.61 17.45 15.79
CA GLU A 24 -20.85 16.50 16.87
C GLU A 24 -19.97 16.73 18.11
N ARG A 25 -18.74 17.23 17.92
CA ARG A 25 -17.69 17.24 18.95
C ARG A 25 -17.05 18.62 19.15
N GLY A 26 -17.43 19.63 18.36
CA GLY A 26 -16.90 20.99 18.46
C GLY A 26 -15.43 21.14 18.03
N ARG A 27 -14.83 20.12 17.41
CA ARG A 27 -13.42 20.13 16.97
C ARG A 27 -13.20 19.19 15.78
N VAL A 28 -12.25 19.52 14.92
CA VAL A 28 -11.75 18.61 13.87
C VAL A 28 -10.74 17.60 14.44
N TRP A 29 -10.42 16.56 13.67
CA TRP A 29 -9.34 15.66 14.01
C TRP A 29 -7.97 16.32 13.80
N THR A 30 -7.04 16.03 14.70
CA THR A 30 -5.64 16.43 14.56
C THR A 30 -4.90 15.46 13.65
N ASN A 31 -3.72 15.83 13.17
CA ASN A 31 -2.92 14.96 12.29
C ASN A 31 -2.55 13.64 13.01
N GLU A 32 -2.28 13.69 14.32
CA GLU A 32 -2.00 12.51 15.14
C GLU A 32 -3.22 11.59 15.25
N ARG A 33 -4.44 12.14 15.28
CA ARG A 33 -5.68 11.36 15.27
C ARG A 33 -5.90 10.66 13.94
N PHE A 34 -5.61 11.33 12.82
CA PHE A 34 -5.61 10.68 11.50
C PHE A 34 -4.58 9.55 11.44
N ALA A 35 -3.35 9.77 11.93
CA ALA A 35 -2.32 8.73 11.98
C ALA A 35 -2.72 7.53 12.85
N LEU A 36 -3.38 7.77 13.99
CA LEU A 36 -3.91 6.68 14.83
C LEU A 36 -5.04 5.91 14.16
N GLY A 37 -5.94 6.60 13.44
CA GLY A 37 -6.99 5.97 12.63
C GLY A 37 -6.37 5.06 11.57
N PHE A 38 -5.39 5.57 10.82
CA PHE A 38 -4.65 4.80 9.81
C PHE A 38 -4.03 3.51 10.36
N VAL A 39 -3.45 3.54 11.56
CA VAL A 39 -2.90 2.32 12.20
C VAL A 39 -4.00 1.29 12.47
N GLY A 40 -5.22 1.73 12.78
CA GLY A 40 -6.40 0.88 12.87
C GLY A 40 -6.70 0.18 11.55
N ASP A 41 -6.83 0.96 10.47
CA ASP A 41 -7.11 0.47 9.11
C ASP A 41 -6.04 -0.55 8.65
N VAL A 42 -4.75 -0.28 8.93
CA VAL A 42 -3.64 -1.22 8.64
C VAL A 42 -3.81 -2.53 9.41
N GLY A 43 -4.26 -2.45 10.67
CA GLY A 43 -4.54 -3.63 11.49
C GLY A 43 -5.67 -4.48 10.92
N ASP A 44 -6.73 -3.85 10.42
CA ASP A 44 -7.88 -4.53 9.82
C ASP A 44 -7.56 -5.07 8.42
N LEU A 45 -6.76 -4.36 7.63
CA LEU A 45 -6.21 -4.86 6.38
C LEU A 45 -5.35 -6.12 6.60
N ALA A 46 -4.41 -6.10 7.55
CA ALA A 46 -3.53 -7.24 7.83
C ALA A 46 -4.34 -8.50 8.21
N LYS A 47 -5.37 -8.30 9.03
CA LYS A 47 -6.34 -9.31 9.43
C LYS A 47 -7.06 -9.93 8.23
N LEU A 48 -7.47 -9.15 7.24
CA LEU A 48 -8.16 -9.65 6.06
C LEU A 48 -7.23 -10.34 5.07
N VAL A 49 -6.01 -9.83 4.90
CA VAL A 49 -4.99 -10.52 4.08
C VAL A 49 -4.71 -11.92 4.64
N MET A 50 -4.53 -12.06 5.95
CA MET A 50 -4.37 -13.38 6.57
C MET A 50 -5.58 -14.31 6.33
N ALA A 51 -6.78 -13.74 6.20
CA ALA A 51 -7.98 -14.51 5.93
C ALA A 51 -8.03 -15.00 4.48
N GLU A 52 -7.69 -14.12 3.53
CA GLU A 52 -7.62 -14.45 2.11
C GLU A 52 -6.58 -15.55 1.84
N GLU A 53 -5.45 -15.54 2.57
CA GLU A 53 -4.40 -16.57 2.51
C GLU A 53 -4.76 -17.85 3.29
N GLY A 54 -5.97 -17.94 3.86
CA GLY A 54 -6.45 -19.14 4.56
C GLY A 54 -5.85 -19.38 5.95
N ALA A 55 -5.11 -18.42 6.51
CA ALA A 55 -4.51 -18.55 7.84
C ALA A 55 -5.51 -18.34 8.99
N ARG A 56 -6.68 -17.75 8.70
CA ARG A 56 -7.76 -17.50 9.67
C ARG A 56 -9.10 -17.30 8.95
N ASP A 57 -10.21 -17.46 9.67
CA ASP A 57 -11.54 -17.10 9.15
C ASP A 57 -11.95 -15.71 9.63
N VAL A 58 -12.39 -14.86 8.70
CA VAL A 58 -12.81 -13.48 8.96
C VAL A 58 -14.03 -13.17 8.11
N PRO A 59 -15.11 -12.62 8.69
CA PRO A 59 -16.28 -12.20 7.92
C PRO A 59 -15.94 -11.14 6.87
N GLY A 60 -16.67 -11.16 5.75
CA GLY A 60 -16.61 -10.11 4.72
C GLY A 60 -15.80 -10.46 3.47
N GLY A 61 -14.87 -11.41 3.57
CA GLY A 61 -14.12 -11.95 2.42
C GLY A 61 -13.48 -10.87 1.55
N ARG A 62 -13.45 -11.12 0.23
CA ARG A 62 -12.81 -10.25 -0.77
C ARG A 62 -13.29 -8.80 -0.74
N ALA A 63 -14.58 -8.56 -0.52
CA ALA A 63 -15.15 -7.21 -0.49
C ALA A 63 -14.64 -6.39 0.69
N ALA A 64 -14.46 -7.02 1.86
CA ALA A 64 -13.85 -6.35 3.01
C ALA A 64 -12.38 -6.03 2.73
N LEU A 65 -11.64 -6.93 2.07
CA LEU A 65 -10.24 -6.69 1.71
C LEU A 65 -10.09 -5.48 0.77
N GLU A 66 -10.98 -5.37 -0.23
CA GLU A 66 -11.02 -4.21 -1.13
C GLU A 66 -11.34 -2.91 -0.40
N HIS A 67 -12.22 -2.96 0.59
CA HIS A 67 -12.56 -1.82 1.44
C HIS A 67 -11.35 -1.34 2.25
N GLU A 68 -10.68 -2.23 2.99
CA GLU A 68 -9.54 -1.83 3.83
C GLU A 68 -8.34 -1.35 3.01
N LEU A 69 -8.14 -1.88 1.79
CA LEU A 69 -7.15 -1.33 0.86
C LEU A 69 -7.48 0.11 0.46
N ALA A 70 -8.76 0.41 0.20
CA ALA A 70 -9.21 1.75 -0.13
C ALA A 70 -9.10 2.72 1.05
N ASP A 71 -9.44 2.27 2.26
CA ASP A 71 -9.37 3.08 3.48
C ASP A 71 -7.91 3.36 3.88
N CYS A 72 -7.02 2.37 3.79
CA CYS A 72 -5.58 2.61 3.94
C CYS A 72 -5.05 3.64 2.94
N LEU A 73 -5.46 3.55 1.66
CA LEU A 73 -5.07 4.52 0.65
C LEU A 73 -5.63 5.91 0.94
N TRP A 74 -6.89 6.01 1.37
CA TRP A 74 -7.50 7.28 1.78
C TRP A 74 -6.72 7.95 2.91
N SER A 75 -6.37 7.17 3.95
CA SER A 75 -5.56 7.64 5.08
C SER A 75 -4.21 8.20 4.63
N VAL A 76 -3.50 7.52 3.72
CA VAL A 76 -2.23 8.01 3.16
C VAL A 76 -2.42 9.30 2.35
N LEU A 77 -3.46 9.37 1.51
CA LEU A 77 -3.76 10.57 0.71
C LEU A 77 -4.09 11.77 1.59
N VAL A 78 -4.88 11.58 2.65
CA VAL A 78 -5.21 12.64 3.60
C VAL A 78 -3.97 13.11 4.34
N LEU A 79 -3.13 12.20 4.83
CA LEU A 79 -1.89 12.59 5.52
C LEU A 79 -0.96 13.36 4.59
N ALA A 80 -0.80 12.93 3.33
CA ALA A 80 -0.01 13.66 2.35
C ALA A 80 -0.51 15.10 2.15
N ASP A 81 -1.83 15.29 1.99
CA ASP A 81 -2.44 16.63 1.90
C ASP A 81 -2.19 17.47 3.16
N ARG A 82 -2.33 16.87 4.35
CA ARG A 82 -2.16 17.56 5.65
C ARG A 82 -0.72 17.97 5.95
N TYR A 83 0.25 17.35 5.29
CA TYR A 83 1.68 17.65 5.41
C TYR A 83 2.25 18.35 4.19
N ASP A 84 1.41 18.75 3.22
CA ASP A 84 1.82 19.41 1.97
C ASP A 84 2.87 18.60 1.17
N ILE A 85 2.64 17.28 1.10
CA ILE A 85 3.51 16.34 0.39
C ILE A 85 2.89 16.03 -0.98
N ASP A 86 3.65 16.30 -2.05
CA ASP A 86 3.37 15.73 -3.37
C ASP A 86 3.67 14.22 -3.34
N LEU A 87 2.64 13.44 -3.01
CA LEU A 87 2.74 11.99 -2.90
C LEU A 87 3.14 11.33 -4.23
N GLY A 88 2.71 11.88 -5.36
CA GLY A 88 3.05 11.33 -6.68
C GLY A 88 4.54 11.45 -6.96
N LEU A 89 5.09 12.66 -6.76
CA LEU A 89 6.52 12.91 -6.89
C LEU A 89 7.34 12.09 -5.88
N ALA A 90 6.92 12.08 -4.61
CA ALA A 90 7.60 11.32 -3.56
C ALA A 90 7.64 9.82 -3.89
N PHE A 91 6.52 9.24 -4.32
CA PHE A 91 6.44 7.84 -4.72
C PHE A 91 7.40 7.51 -5.86
N HIS A 92 7.36 8.27 -6.96
CA HIS A 92 8.24 8.02 -8.10
C HIS A 92 9.72 8.12 -7.74
N ARG A 93 10.10 9.13 -6.95
CA ARG A 93 11.47 9.28 -6.47
C ARG A 93 11.91 8.07 -5.64
N THR A 94 11.12 7.69 -4.63
CA THR A 94 11.45 6.56 -3.75
C THR A 94 11.51 5.23 -4.51
N MET A 95 10.58 4.97 -5.44
CA MET A 95 10.62 3.75 -6.25
C MET A 95 11.84 3.71 -7.18
N THR A 96 12.22 4.84 -7.79
CA THR A 96 13.43 4.93 -8.62
C THR A 96 14.70 4.63 -7.81
N GLU A 97 14.80 5.19 -6.60
CA GLU A 97 15.91 4.93 -5.68
C GLU A 97 15.95 3.44 -5.27
N LEU A 98 14.79 2.85 -4.96
CA LEU A 98 14.67 1.44 -4.59
C LEU A 98 15.04 0.50 -5.75
N GLU A 99 14.53 0.75 -6.96
CA GLU A 99 14.85 -0.02 -8.17
C GLU A 99 16.36 0.02 -8.46
N THR A 100 16.97 1.19 -8.35
CA THR A 100 18.42 1.37 -8.54
C THR A 100 19.19 0.53 -7.53
N ALA A 101 18.82 0.59 -6.25
CA ALA A 101 19.46 -0.16 -5.19
C ALA A 101 19.30 -1.68 -5.36
N ILE A 102 18.11 -2.15 -5.75
CA ILE A 102 17.84 -3.57 -6.01
C ILE A 102 18.66 -4.05 -7.21
N ASN A 103 18.67 -3.31 -8.32
CA ASN A 103 19.42 -3.68 -9.52
C ASN A 103 20.93 -3.74 -9.28
N ALA A 104 21.47 -2.79 -8.51
CA ALA A 104 22.88 -2.83 -8.09
C ALA A 104 23.19 -4.11 -7.29
N ARG A 105 22.32 -4.49 -6.34
CA ARG A 105 22.49 -5.71 -5.53
C ARG A 105 22.37 -6.99 -6.37
N LEU A 106 21.43 -7.03 -7.32
CA LEU A 106 21.29 -8.15 -8.26
C LEU A 106 22.52 -8.28 -9.16
N ALA A 107 23.12 -7.17 -9.60
CA ALA A 107 24.34 -7.17 -10.39
C ALA A 107 25.57 -7.67 -9.60
N THR A 108 25.62 -7.42 -8.28
CA THR A 108 26.68 -7.94 -7.41
C THR A 108 26.45 -9.37 -6.92
N HIS A 109 25.22 -9.89 -7.06
CA HIS A 109 24.85 -11.27 -6.75
C HIS A 109 24.21 -11.95 -7.98
N PRO A 110 24.96 -12.16 -9.07
CA PRO A 110 24.48 -12.99 -10.16
C PRO A 110 24.28 -14.42 -9.61
N HIS A 111 23.03 -14.83 -9.36
CA HIS A 111 22.78 -16.20 -8.94
C HIS A 111 23.00 -17.15 -10.13
N ASN A 112 24.08 -17.93 -10.04
CA ASN A 112 24.06 -19.39 -10.19
C ASN A 112 23.01 -19.91 -11.19
N ALA A 113 23.25 -19.68 -12.48
CA ALA A 113 22.56 -20.43 -13.52
C ALA A 113 22.84 -21.92 -13.27
N ARG A 114 21.78 -22.72 -13.09
CA ARG A 114 21.90 -24.18 -13.04
C ARG A 114 22.70 -24.64 -14.26
N PRO A 115 23.72 -25.51 -14.12
CA PRO A 115 24.23 -26.25 -15.25
C PRO A 115 23.22 -27.37 -15.53
N ASP A 116 22.21 -27.09 -16.35
CA ASP A 116 21.30 -28.10 -16.87
C ASP A 116 21.44 -28.22 -18.38
N GLU A 117 22.69 -28.26 -18.86
CA GLU A 117 23.04 -28.70 -20.21
C GLU A 117 24.40 -29.41 -20.17
N ALA A 118 24.42 -30.64 -19.67
CA ALA A 118 25.52 -31.57 -19.89
C ALA A 118 24.98 -32.96 -20.23
N GLY A 119 24.98 -33.26 -21.52
CA GLY A 119 25.19 -34.61 -22.05
C GLY A 119 24.02 -35.58 -21.93
N THR A 120 23.13 -35.57 -22.92
CA THR A 120 22.63 -36.85 -23.45
C THR A 120 23.42 -37.16 -24.71
N ASP A 121 24.65 -37.64 -24.50
CA ASP A 121 25.40 -38.30 -25.56
C ASP A 121 24.70 -39.61 -25.89
N GLY A 122 24.30 -39.74 -27.15
CA GLY A 122 23.91 -41.01 -27.72
C GLY A 122 25.09 -41.97 -27.76
N HIS A 123 24.89 -43.16 -27.21
CA HIS A 123 25.46 -44.46 -27.59
C HIS A 123 24.36 -45.46 -27.20
N GLY A 124 23.78 -46.30 -28.05
CA GLY A 124 24.34 -47.00 -29.19
C GLY A 124 24.21 -48.50 -28.90
N SER A 125 23.42 -49.19 -29.73
CA SER A 125 23.13 -50.65 -29.78
C SER A 125 21.89 -51.13 -29.03
#